data_AF-A0A7Y9HWB6-F1
#
_entry.id   AF-A0A7Y9HWB6-F1
#
_cell.length_a   1.000
_cell.length_b   1.000
_cell.length_c   1.000
_cell.angle_alpha   90.00
_cell.angle_beta   90.00
_cell.angle_gamma   90.00
#
_symmetry.space_group_name_H-M   'P 1'
#
loop_
_entity.id
_entity.type
_entity.pdbx_description
1 polymer ?
#
loop_
_entity_poly.entity_id
_entity_poly.type
_entity_poly.pdbx_seq_one_letter_code
_entity_poly.pdbx_strand_id
1 'polypeptide(L)'
;MEERTYLQTWKKYLPVIRLHLKRSLTEDQSFKLNITDFESAGDRGKSGYTFSITIENGKVTTSLSGSPVARDLYEALKSDETIKAMFADKSVKIAVGKTFLLSIKTTHLSTYK
;
A
#
# COMPACT_ATOMS: atom_id res chain seq x y z
N MET A 1 -16.27 -15.08 3.33
CA MET A 1 -14.94 -14.76 2.77
C MET A 1 -15.06 -13.35 2.24
N GLU A 2 -14.29 -12.39 2.77
CA GLU A 2 -14.41 -11.00 2.30
C GLU A 2 -13.93 -10.91 0.85
N GLU A 3 -14.74 -10.31 -0.02
CA GLU A 3 -14.46 -10.20 -1.46
C GLU A 3 -13.17 -9.39 -1.70
N ARG A 4 -12.35 -9.85 -2.67
CA ARG A 4 -11.05 -9.26 -3.02
C ARG A 4 -11.17 -8.37 -4.25
N THR A 5 -12.09 -7.41 -4.15
CA THR A 5 -12.55 -6.54 -5.24
C THR A 5 -11.42 -5.77 -5.92
N TYR A 6 -10.40 -5.33 -5.17
CA TYR A 6 -9.35 -4.45 -5.69
C TYR A 6 -8.02 -5.17 -5.91
N LEU A 7 -7.92 -6.45 -5.55
CA LEU A 7 -6.66 -7.20 -5.57
C LEU A 7 -6.03 -7.27 -6.98
N GLN A 8 -6.85 -7.52 -8.01
CA GLN A 8 -6.35 -7.60 -9.39
C GLN A 8 -5.90 -6.23 -9.91
N THR A 9 -6.59 -5.15 -9.53
CA THR A 9 -6.16 -3.79 -9.83
C THR A 9 -4.81 -3.52 -9.18
N TRP A 10 -4.64 -3.83 -7.90
CA TRP A 10 -3.35 -3.63 -7.21
C TRP A 10 -2.20 -4.43 -7.82
N LYS A 11 -2.45 -5.67 -8.27
CA LYS A 11 -1.44 -6.49 -8.94
C LYS A 11 -0.87 -5.81 -10.19
N LYS A 12 -1.68 -5.06 -10.95
CA LYS A 12 -1.22 -4.28 -12.11
C LYS A 12 -0.28 -3.13 -11.71
N TYR A 13 -0.46 -2.57 -10.51
CA TYR A 13 0.36 -1.49 -9.98
C TYR A 13 1.64 -1.96 -9.27
N LEU A 14 1.81 -3.26 -8.97
CA LEU A 14 2.99 -3.77 -8.25
C LEU A 14 4.34 -3.36 -8.85
N PRO A 15 4.55 -3.35 -10.19
CA PRO A 15 5.82 -2.89 -10.75
C PRO A 15 6.13 -1.43 -10.41
N VAL A 16 5.11 -0.55 -10.48
CA VAL A 16 5.24 0.87 -10.16
C VAL A 16 5.44 1.08 -8.66
N ILE A 17 4.72 0.34 -7.82
CA ILE A 17 4.89 0.36 -6.37
C ILE A 17 6.29 -0.09 -6.00
N ARG A 18 6.80 -1.19 -6.58
CA ARG A 18 8.16 -1.70 -6.32
C ARG A 18 9.22 -0.66 -6.65
N LEU A 19 9.07 0.03 -7.78
CA LEU A 19 9.99 1.11 -8.18
C LEU A 19 10.01 2.23 -7.13
N HIS A 20 8.84 2.72 -6.71
CA HIS A 20 8.74 3.80 -5.73
C HIS A 20 9.14 3.33 -4.33
N LEU A 21 8.87 2.10 -3.94
CA LEU A 21 9.31 1.54 -2.68
C LEU A 21 10.84 1.46 -2.60
N LYS A 22 11.52 1.21 -3.74
CA LYS A 22 12.98 1.18 -3.79
C LYS A 22 13.57 2.58 -3.63
N ARG A 23 12.95 3.57 -4.30
CA ARG A 23 13.34 4.98 -4.17
C ARG A 23 12.98 5.55 -2.80
N SER A 24 11.96 5.02 -2.14
CA SER A 24 11.54 5.51 -0.83
C SER A 24 12.54 5.23 0.28
N LEU A 25 13.56 4.42 0.01
CA LEU A 25 14.70 4.20 0.91
C LEU A 25 15.56 5.47 1.08
N THR A 26 15.53 6.39 0.12
CA THR A 26 16.35 7.60 0.13
C THR A 26 15.53 8.88 0.31
N GLU A 27 14.30 8.92 -0.18
CA GLU A 27 13.44 10.11 -0.14
C GLU A 27 11.96 9.74 -0.11
N ASP A 28 11.09 10.59 0.42
CA ASP A 28 9.64 10.34 0.35
C ASP A 28 9.19 10.24 -1.12
N GLN A 29 8.36 9.24 -1.44
CA GLN A 29 7.92 8.99 -2.82
C GLN A 29 6.41 9.15 -2.95
N SER A 30 5.96 9.54 -4.14
CA SER A 30 4.54 9.54 -4.46
C SER A 30 4.28 9.39 -5.95
N PHE A 31 3.12 8.83 -6.30
CA PHE A 31 2.66 8.76 -7.68
C PHE A 31 1.13 8.75 -7.75
N LYS A 32 0.60 9.20 -8.89
CA LYS A 32 -0.83 9.29 -9.11
C LYS A 32 -1.38 7.93 -9.54
N LEU A 33 -2.45 7.49 -8.90
CA LEU A 33 -3.23 6.33 -9.33
C LEU A 33 -4.29 6.77 -10.35
N ASN A 34 -4.75 5.85 -11.19
CA ASN A 34 -5.89 6.11 -12.08
C ASN A 34 -7.18 5.69 -11.39
N ILE A 35 -8.03 6.66 -11.00
CA ILE A 35 -9.27 6.40 -10.27
C ILE A 35 -10.23 5.48 -11.02
N THR A 36 -10.25 5.57 -12.34
CA THR A 36 -11.08 4.75 -13.23
C THR A 36 -10.80 3.25 -13.06
N ASP A 37 -9.54 2.87 -12.78
CA ASP A 37 -9.17 1.46 -12.56
C ASP A 37 -9.72 0.88 -11.26
N PHE A 38 -10.07 1.75 -10.30
CA PHE A 38 -10.62 1.36 -9.02
C PHE A 38 -12.16 1.42 -9.05
N GLU A 39 -12.72 2.45 -9.68
CA GLU A 39 -14.17 2.56 -9.91
C GLU A 39 -14.72 1.41 -10.77
N SER A 40 -13.93 0.92 -11.74
CA SER A 40 -14.29 -0.25 -12.54
C SER A 40 -14.17 -1.58 -11.79
N ALA A 41 -13.38 -1.62 -10.71
CA ALA A 41 -13.17 -2.82 -9.91
C ALA A 41 -14.24 -3.00 -8.83
N GLY A 42 -14.73 -1.89 -8.23
CA GLY A 42 -15.75 -1.94 -7.19
C GLY A 42 -16.31 -0.57 -6.79
N ASP A 43 -17.30 -0.59 -5.90
CA ASP A 43 -17.90 0.63 -5.35
C ASP A 43 -17.01 1.26 -4.26
N ARG A 44 -16.91 2.59 -4.26
CA ARG A 44 -16.06 3.38 -3.35
C ARG A 44 -16.40 3.21 -1.86
N GLY A 45 -17.54 2.58 -1.53
CA GLY A 45 -17.97 2.34 -0.16
C GLY A 45 -18.10 3.65 0.65
N LYS A 46 -18.18 3.53 1.99
CA LYS A 46 -18.36 4.70 2.88
C LYS A 46 -17.08 5.50 3.14
N SER A 47 -15.91 4.84 3.14
CA SER A 47 -14.61 5.48 3.37
C SER A 47 -13.95 6.04 2.10
N GLY A 48 -14.56 5.81 0.92
CA GLY A 48 -13.95 6.11 -0.36
C GLY A 48 -12.67 5.29 -0.57
N TYR A 49 -11.73 5.88 -1.30
CA TYR A 49 -10.43 5.25 -1.55
C TYR A 49 -9.30 5.81 -0.67
N THR A 50 -9.63 6.61 0.34
CA THR A 50 -8.64 7.19 1.25
C THR A 50 -8.26 6.18 2.32
N PHE A 51 -6.96 5.97 2.52
CA PHE A 51 -6.45 5.10 3.57
C PHE A 51 -5.01 5.47 3.94
N SER A 52 -4.55 4.98 5.08
CA SER A 52 -3.14 4.98 5.47
C SER A 52 -2.85 3.65 6.16
N ILE A 53 -1.83 2.95 5.70
CA ILE A 53 -1.33 1.73 6.32
C ILE A 53 0.13 1.91 6.75
N THR A 54 0.48 1.34 7.89
CA THR A 54 1.87 1.24 8.34
C THR A 54 2.24 -0.24 8.42
N ILE A 55 3.37 -0.58 7.80
CA ILE A 55 3.92 -1.94 7.74
C ILE A 55 5.28 -1.91 8.43
N GLU A 56 5.42 -2.63 9.53
CA GLU A 56 6.66 -2.76 10.30
C GLU A 56 7.16 -4.19 10.23
N ASN A 57 8.39 -4.37 9.76
CA ASN A 57 9.01 -5.67 9.59
C ASN A 57 8.08 -6.67 8.86
N GLY A 58 7.46 -6.22 7.77
CA GLY A 58 6.52 -6.99 6.96
C GLY A 58 5.14 -7.24 7.58
N LYS A 59 4.82 -6.68 8.75
CA LYS A 59 3.51 -6.81 9.41
C LYS A 59 2.78 -5.48 9.45
N VAL A 60 1.52 -5.46 9.04
CA VAL A 60 0.67 -4.28 9.19
C VAL A 60 0.41 -4.00 10.68
N THR A 61 0.61 -2.75 11.12
CA THR A 61 0.36 -2.29 12.50
C THR A 61 -0.92 -1.45 12.62
N THR A 62 -1.43 -0.95 11.50
CA THR A 62 -2.70 -0.22 11.41
C THR A 62 -3.89 -1.15 11.11
N SER A 63 -5.08 -0.80 11.58
CA SER A 63 -6.30 -1.55 11.23
C SER A 63 -6.64 -1.45 9.74
N LEU A 64 -6.89 -2.60 9.09
CA LEU A 64 -7.30 -2.70 7.68
C LEU A 64 -8.82 -2.89 7.50
N SER A 65 -9.57 -3.11 8.58
CA SER A 65 -10.98 -3.53 8.51
C SER A 65 -11.92 -2.49 7.92
N GLY A 66 -11.53 -1.20 7.92
CA GLY A 66 -12.35 -0.09 7.41
C GLY A 66 -12.16 0.24 5.92
N SER A 67 -11.25 -0.46 5.21
CA SER A 67 -10.94 -0.13 3.81
C SER A 67 -10.61 -1.40 3.01
N PRO A 68 -11.56 -1.89 2.18
CA PRO A 68 -11.30 -2.99 1.25
C PRO A 68 -10.12 -2.70 0.31
N VAL A 69 -9.97 -1.45 -0.15
CA VAL A 69 -8.83 -1.01 -0.98
C VAL A 69 -7.49 -1.17 -0.25
N ALA A 70 -7.39 -0.74 1.02
CA ALA A 70 -6.16 -0.84 1.79
C ALA A 70 -5.81 -2.31 2.10
N ARG A 71 -6.84 -3.10 2.43
CA ARG A 71 -6.72 -4.52 2.74
C ARG A 71 -6.21 -5.32 1.54
N ASP A 72 -6.76 -5.06 0.36
CA ASP A 72 -6.34 -5.74 -0.86
C ASP A 72 -4.96 -5.26 -1.36
N LEU A 73 -4.59 -4.00 -1.10
CA LEU A 73 -3.21 -3.53 -1.33
C LEU A 73 -2.23 -4.36 -0.50
N TYR A 74 -2.45 -4.46 0.81
CA TYR A 74 -1.55 -5.22 1.69
C TYR A 74 -1.42 -6.69 1.27
N GLU A 75 -2.52 -7.31 0.85
CA GLU A 75 -2.52 -8.67 0.31
C GLU A 75 -1.66 -8.78 -0.96
N ALA A 76 -1.81 -7.82 -1.90
CA ALA A 76 -0.99 -7.78 -3.11
C ALA A 76 0.51 -7.64 -2.77
N LEU A 77 0.86 -6.73 -1.85
CA LEU A 77 2.23 -6.49 -1.43
C LEU A 77 2.86 -7.72 -0.77
N LYS A 78 2.10 -8.41 0.10
CA LYS A 78 2.56 -9.62 0.80
C LYS A 78 2.77 -10.81 -0.14
N SER A 79 2.02 -10.85 -1.24
CA SER A 79 2.14 -11.91 -2.26
C SER A 79 3.37 -11.74 -3.18
N ASP A 80 4.03 -10.58 -3.15
CA ASP A 80 5.21 -10.28 -3.95
C ASP A 80 6.48 -10.43 -3.10
N GLU A 81 7.27 -11.48 -3.34
CA GLU A 81 8.45 -11.78 -2.53
C GLU A 81 9.53 -10.68 -2.59
N THR A 82 9.63 -9.93 -3.69
CA THR A 82 10.58 -8.81 -3.78
C THR A 82 10.17 -7.68 -2.85
N ILE A 83 8.89 -7.28 -2.89
CA ILE A 83 8.34 -6.23 -2.02
C ILE A 83 8.38 -6.65 -0.56
N LYS A 84 8.03 -7.90 -0.26
CA LYS A 84 8.07 -8.46 1.08
C LYS A 84 9.47 -8.40 1.69
N ALA A 85 10.52 -8.72 0.91
CA ALA A 85 11.91 -8.57 1.34
C ALA A 85 12.28 -7.10 1.65
N MET A 86 11.70 -6.14 0.92
CA MET A 86 11.95 -4.72 1.16
C MET A 86 11.33 -4.18 2.46
N PHE A 87 10.37 -4.89 3.07
CA PHE A 87 9.80 -4.51 4.36
C PHE A 87 10.59 -5.01 5.58
N ALA A 88 11.57 -5.89 5.38
CA ALA A 88 12.41 -6.36 6.47
C ALA A 88 13.18 -5.18 7.11
N ASP A 89 13.19 -5.13 8.44
CA ASP A 89 13.88 -4.10 9.25
C ASP A 89 13.49 -2.65 8.93
N LYS A 90 12.29 -2.45 8.39
CA LYS A 90 11.76 -1.13 8.01
C LYS A 90 10.36 -0.91 8.55
N SER A 91 10.04 0.36 8.76
CA SER A 91 8.67 0.86 8.90
C SER A 91 8.32 1.60 7.61
N VAL A 92 7.33 1.09 6.89
CA VAL A 92 6.85 1.67 5.63
C VAL A 92 5.43 2.15 5.81
N LYS A 93 5.22 3.45 5.63
CA LYS A 93 3.89 4.06 5.60
C LYS A 93 3.46 4.26 4.15
N ILE A 94 2.30 3.72 3.80
CA ILE A 94 1.67 3.90 2.50
C ILE A 94 0.31 4.56 2.71
N ALA A 95 0.04 5.66 2.01
CA ALA A 95 -1.24 6.35 2.14
C ALA A 95 -1.77 6.81 0.78
N VAL A 96 -3.10 6.84 0.65
CA VAL A 96 -3.81 7.44 -0.48
C VAL A 96 -4.76 8.50 0.06
N GLY A 97 -4.64 9.71 -0.45
CA GLY A 97 -5.52 10.84 -0.10
C GLY A 97 -6.66 11.04 -1.10
N LYS A 98 -7.46 12.10 -0.88
CA LYS A 98 -8.60 12.48 -1.76
C LYS A 98 -8.20 12.81 -3.20
N THR A 99 -6.95 13.22 -3.43
CA THR A 99 -6.40 13.52 -4.76
C THR A 99 -5.96 12.26 -5.53
N PHE A 100 -6.15 11.08 -4.92
CA PHE A 100 -5.76 9.80 -5.49
C PHE A 100 -4.25 9.68 -5.79
N LEU A 101 -3.46 10.40 -5.00
CA LEU A 101 -2.00 10.29 -4.93
C LEU A 101 -1.64 9.26 -3.87
N LEU A 102 -0.90 8.22 -4.26
CA LEU A 102 -0.31 7.26 -3.35
C LEU A 102 1.06 7.78 -2.91
N SER A 103 1.26 7.90 -1.60
CA SER A 103 2.54 8.25 -0.99
C SER A 103 3.17 7.06 -0.27
N ILE A 104 4.49 6.96 -0.35
CA ILE A 104 5.30 5.94 0.32
C ILE A 104 6.40 6.65 1.10
N LYS A 105 6.46 6.36 2.39
CA LYS A 105 7.51 6.82 3.30
C LYS A 105 8.16 5.63 3.98
N THR A 106 9.48 5.55 3.92
CA THR A 106 10.22 4.46 4.57
C THR A 106 11.14 5.02 5.64
N THR A 107 11.13 4.40 6.81
CA THR A 107 12.08 4.65 7.89
C THR A 107 12.74 3.34 8.29
N HIS A 108 14.02 3.41 8.66
CA HIS A 108 14.70 2.28 9.26
C HIS A 108 14.19 2.10 10.69
N LEU A 109 13.84 0.86 11.05
CA LEU A 109 13.56 0.55 12.45
C LEU A 109 14.88 0.63 13.21
N SER A 110 15.02 1.65 14.05
CA SER A 110 16.23 1.82 14.85
C SER A 110 16.27 0.73 15.92
N THR A 111 17.27 -0.13 15.86
CA THR A 111 17.56 -1.13 16.89
C THR A 111 18.23 -0.42 18.08
N TYR A 112 17.51 0.44 18.79
CA TYR A 112 17.86 0.79 20.17
C TYR A 112 16.91 0.00 21.07
N LYS A 113 17.39 -1.19 21.45
CA LYS A 113 16.98 -1.90 22.66
C LYS A 113 18.21 -2.07 23.53
#